data_AF-A0A8T9MX61-F1
#
_entry.id   AF-A0A8T9MX61-F1
#
_cell.length_a   1.000
_cell.length_b   1.000
_cell.length_c   1.000
_cell.angle_alpha   90.00
_cell.angle_beta   90.00
_cell.angle_gamma   90.00
#
_symmetry.space_group_name_H-M   'P 1'
#
loop_
_entity.id
_entity.type
_entity.pdbx_description
1 polymer ?
#
loop_
_entity_poly.entity_id
_entity_poly.type
_entity_poly.pdbx_seq_one_letter_code
_entity_poly.pdbx_strand_id
1 'polypeptide(L)'
;MGYVNDTYVLNPTKAQLNRSRLDLVVAGTAQAVLMVESEADILSEDIMLGAVVYGHEQMQTVINAINELADEVNPAVWDWQAPVADAELVAKVKEIAGDTVQAAFQIREKQARGAKIAEAWSAVETALITEDTDTLKANEIKGIFKQLEADVVRGQILEGKPRIDGTATPAPCARLTFKPMCCRARTAPPCSHAAKRRHLPLPRSARPATSKSSMP
;
A
#
# COMPACT_ATOMS: atom_id res chain seq x y z
N MET A 1 0.62 13.78 -20.41
CA MET A 1 2.03 14.12 -20.69
C MET A 1 2.53 13.21 -21.80
N GLY A 2 3.18 13.78 -22.83
CA GLY A 2 3.79 13.03 -23.92
C GLY A 2 5.31 13.27 -24.01
N TYR A 3 5.99 12.44 -24.79
CA TYR A 3 7.42 12.53 -25.09
C TYR A 3 7.64 12.34 -26.59
N VAL A 4 7.89 13.44 -27.31
CA VAL A 4 8.02 13.49 -28.77
C VAL A 4 9.29 14.24 -29.13
N ASN A 5 10.11 13.71 -30.04
CA ASN A 5 11.39 14.30 -30.46
C ASN A 5 12.28 14.70 -29.25
N ASP A 6 12.39 13.79 -28.29
CA ASP A 6 13.15 13.95 -27.06
C ASP A 6 12.75 15.16 -26.19
N THR A 7 11.50 15.61 -26.32
CA THR A 7 10.96 16.75 -25.57
C THR A 7 9.63 16.39 -24.89
N TYR A 8 9.41 16.92 -23.69
CA TYR A 8 8.14 16.78 -22.97
C TYR A 8 7.04 17.64 -23.60
N VAL A 9 5.87 17.05 -23.81
CA VAL A 9 4.69 17.73 -24.37
C VAL A 9 3.56 17.71 -23.35
N LEU A 10 3.09 18.90 -22.95
CA LEU A 10 1.91 19.06 -22.10
C LEU A 10 0.64 18.78 -22.91
N ASN A 11 -0.29 18.01 -22.34
CA ASN A 11 -1.61 17.70 -22.92
C ASN A 11 -1.57 17.43 -24.45
N PRO A 12 -0.79 16.41 -24.89
CA PRO A 12 -0.63 16.12 -26.31
C PRO A 12 -1.98 15.77 -26.96
N THR A 13 -2.17 16.22 -28.19
CA THR A 13 -3.31 15.82 -29.02
C THR A 13 -3.23 14.33 -29.37
N LYS A 14 -4.35 13.72 -29.78
CA LYS A 14 -4.38 12.32 -30.23
C LYS A 14 -3.36 12.04 -31.35
N ALA A 15 -3.15 12.99 -32.26
CA ALA A 15 -2.16 12.86 -33.34
C ALA A 15 -0.71 12.89 -32.81
N GLN A 16 -0.44 13.67 -31.77
CA GLN A 16 0.86 13.72 -31.11
C GLN A 16 1.11 12.47 -30.26
N LEU A 17 0.09 11.95 -29.58
CA LEU A 17 0.18 10.70 -28.80
C LEU A 17 0.59 9.51 -29.68
N ASN A 18 0.08 9.41 -30.91
CA ASN A 18 0.48 8.36 -31.86
C ASN A 18 1.98 8.41 -32.23
N ARG A 19 2.65 9.55 -32.04
CA ARG A 19 4.09 9.73 -32.27
C ARG A 19 4.87 9.81 -30.96
N SER A 20 4.19 9.72 -29.83
CA SER A 20 4.75 9.85 -28.50
C SER A 20 5.28 8.50 -28.04
N ARG A 21 6.44 8.52 -27.37
CA ARG A 21 7.01 7.35 -26.69
C ARG A 21 6.54 7.21 -25.24
N LEU A 22 5.71 8.15 -24.78
CA LEU A 22 5.17 8.22 -23.42
C LEU A 22 3.71 8.66 -23.47
N ASP A 23 2.85 7.97 -22.74
CA ASP A 23 1.54 8.46 -22.34
C ASP A 23 1.46 8.40 -20.82
N LEU A 24 1.50 9.57 -20.18
CA LEU A 24 1.54 9.69 -18.73
C LEU A 24 0.47 10.65 -18.23
N VAL A 25 -0.34 10.17 -17.28
CA VAL A 25 -1.32 10.97 -16.55
C VAL A 25 -0.82 11.13 -15.12
N VAL A 26 -0.76 12.37 -14.68
CA VAL A 26 -0.27 12.75 -13.35
C VAL A 26 -1.30 13.64 -12.68
N ALA A 27 -1.59 13.36 -11.41
CA ALA A 27 -2.50 14.13 -10.58
C ALA A 27 -1.84 14.45 -9.23
N GLY A 28 -2.06 15.66 -8.73
CA GLY A 28 -1.44 16.14 -7.51
C GLY A 28 -2.12 17.38 -6.95
N THR A 29 -1.66 17.80 -5.78
CA THR A 29 -2.00 19.08 -5.16
C THR A 29 -0.91 20.12 -5.46
N ALA A 30 -1.05 21.33 -4.92
CA ALA A 30 -0.02 22.36 -5.02
C ALA A 30 1.35 21.92 -4.46
N GLN A 31 1.35 20.97 -3.50
CA GLN A 31 2.56 20.57 -2.78
C GLN A 31 3.10 19.21 -3.20
N ALA A 32 2.24 18.26 -3.57
CA ALA A 32 2.65 16.88 -3.75
C ALA A 32 1.92 16.16 -4.89
N VAL A 33 2.62 15.24 -5.53
CA VAL A 33 2.05 14.29 -6.50
C VAL A 33 1.31 13.19 -5.73
N LEU A 34 0.09 12.89 -6.17
CA LEU A 34 -0.78 11.88 -5.53
C LEU A 34 -0.88 10.59 -6.34
N MET A 35 -0.96 10.70 -7.67
CA MET A 35 -1.21 9.57 -8.55
C MET A 35 -0.44 9.72 -9.87
N VAL A 36 0.11 8.60 -10.35
CA VAL A 36 0.80 8.48 -11.63
C VAL A 36 0.32 7.21 -12.33
N GLU A 37 -0.17 7.35 -13.55
CA GLU A 37 -0.46 6.24 -14.45
C GLU A 37 0.28 6.47 -15.76
N SER A 38 1.04 5.49 -16.24
CA SER A 38 1.89 5.69 -17.41
C SER A 38 2.07 4.44 -18.26
N GLU A 39 2.10 4.64 -19.57
CA GLU A 39 2.57 3.69 -20.58
C GLU A 39 3.77 4.29 -21.31
N ALA A 40 4.85 3.54 -21.48
CA ALA A 40 6.10 4.04 -22.05
C ALA A 40 6.80 3.00 -22.93
N ASP A 41 7.39 3.47 -24.03
CA ASP A 41 8.21 2.65 -24.93
C ASP A 41 9.67 2.60 -24.46
N ILE A 42 9.87 1.84 -23.38
CA ILE A 42 11.17 1.53 -22.75
C ILE A 42 12.04 2.79 -22.60
N LEU A 43 11.55 3.74 -21.80
CA LEU A 43 12.29 4.95 -21.43
C LEU A 43 13.10 4.71 -20.16
N SER A 44 14.20 5.46 -20.00
CA SER A 44 15.03 5.43 -18.78
C SER A 44 14.28 6.01 -17.59
N GLU A 45 14.62 5.60 -16.36
CA GLU A 45 13.99 6.13 -15.15
C GLU A 45 14.09 7.66 -15.02
N ASP A 46 15.22 8.24 -15.45
CA ASP A 46 15.45 9.69 -15.39
C ASP A 46 14.44 10.49 -16.23
N ILE A 47 14.12 9.99 -17.43
CA ILE A 47 13.11 10.60 -18.33
C ILE A 47 11.71 10.45 -17.73
N MET A 48 11.40 9.28 -17.15
CA MET A 48 10.11 9.04 -16.51
C MET A 48 9.90 9.96 -15.30
N LEU A 49 10.92 10.12 -14.45
CA LEU A 49 10.87 11.03 -13.31
C LEU A 49 10.75 12.49 -13.76
N GLY A 50 11.53 12.88 -14.77
CA GLY A 50 11.44 14.21 -15.38
C GLY A 50 10.04 14.53 -15.91
N ALA A 51 9.37 13.56 -16.55
CA ALA A 51 8.00 13.73 -17.03
C ALA A 51 6.98 13.95 -15.91
N VAL A 52 7.15 13.27 -14.76
CA VAL A 52 6.29 13.44 -13.57
C VAL A 52 6.47 14.84 -12.99
N VAL A 53 7.72 15.28 -12.81
CA VAL A 53 8.04 16.62 -12.26
C VAL A 53 7.51 17.71 -13.18
N TYR A 54 7.79 17.62 -14.48
CA TYR A 54 7.30 18.59 -15.46
C TYR A 54 5.76 18.63 -15.48
N GLY A 55 5.08 17.47 -15.43
CA GLY A 55 3.62 17.43 -15.35
C GLY A 55 3.06 18.11 -14.09
N HIS A 56 3.73 17.93 -12.94
CA HIS A 56 3.35 18.56 -11.67
C HIS A 56 3.57 20.06 -11.67
N GLU A 57 4.62 20.56 -12.31
CA GLU A 57 4.88 22.00 -12.47
C GLU A 57 3.83 22.66 -13.38
N GLN A 58 3.50 22.03 -14.52
CA GLN A 58 2.56 22.63 -15.48
C GLN A 58 1.12 22.65 -14.98
N MET A 59 0.70 21.67 -14.15
CA MET A 59 -0.66 21.65 -13.60
C MET A 59 -0.92 22.74 -12.56
N GLN A 60 0.11 23.39 -12.00
CA GLN A 60 -0.04 24.44 -10.99
C GLN A 60 -0.90 25.59 -11.49
N THR A 61 -0.81 25.92 -12.79
CA THR A 61 -1.66 26.94 -13.42
C THR A 61 -3.14 26.61 -13.29
N VAL A 62 -3.52 25.34 -13.46
CA VAL A 62 -4.92 24.90 -13.35
C VAL A 62 -5.37 24.91 -11.89
N ILE A 63 -4.51 24.48 -10.97
CA ILE A 63 -4.80 24.51 -9.53
C ILE A 63 -5.05 25.95 -9.06
N ASN A 64 -4.20 26.89 -9.47
CA ASN A 64 -4.35 28.30 -9.13
C ASN A 64 -5.65 28.89 -9.71
N ALA A 65 -5.97 28.59 -10.97
CA ALA A 65 -7.23 29.05 -11.57
C ALA A 65 -8.47 28.49 -10.84
N ILE A 66 -8.42 27.23 -10.36
CA ILE A 66 -9.51 26.65 -9.56
C ILE A 66 -9.63 27.37 -8.21
N ASN A 67 -8.50 27.69 -7.56
CA ASN A 67 -8.52 28.41 -6.29
C ASN A 67 -9.05 29.85 -6.46
N GLU A 68 -8.61 30.57 -7.49
CA GLU A 68 -9.12 31.91 -7.83
C GLU A 68 -10.64 31.88 -8.05
N LEU A 69 -11.14 30.88 -8.80
CA LEU A 69 -12.58 30.70 -9.00
C LEU A 69 -13.32 30.37 -7.70
N ALA A 70 -12.72 29.53 -6.85
CA ALA A 70 -13.31 29.18 -5.56
C ALA A 70 -13.41 30.41 -4.64
N ASP A 71 -12.41 31.29 -4.66
CA ASP A 71 -12.41 32.54 -3.91
C ASP A 71 -13.48 33.53 -4.42
N GLU A 72 -13.69 33.61 -5.75
CA GLU A 72 -14.75 34.44 -6.33
C GLU A 72 -16.16 33.95 -5.97
N VAL A 73 -16.39 32.63 -6.03
CA VAL A 73 -17.69 32.04 -5.71
C VAL A 73 -17.94 32.01 -4.20
N ASN A 74 -16.87 31.95 -3.40
CA ASN A 74 -16.88 31.84 -1.94
C ASN A 74 -17.93 30.85 -1.42
N PRO A 75 -17.83 29.56 -1.78
CA PRO A 75 -18.80 28.57 -1.35
C PRO A 75 -18.78 28.42 0.19
N ALA A 76 -19.94 28.21 0.79
CA ALA A 76 -20.03 27.95 2.22
C ALA A 76 -19.24 26.69 2.58
N VAL A 77 -18.12 26.86 3.30
CA VAL A 77 -17.32 25.75 3.80
C VAL A 77 -18.09 25.04 4.91
N TRP A 78 -18.10 23.70 4.88
CA TRP A 78 -18.68 22.92 5.95
C TRP A 78 -17.85 23.07 7.23
N ASP A 79 -18.50 23.47 8.33
CA ASP A 79 -17.89 23.45 9.66
C ASP A 79 -17.85 22.02 10.20
N TRP A 80 -17.00 21.22 9.57
CA TRP A 80 -16.71 19.86 9.99
C TRP A 80 -15.44 19.87 10.83
N GLN A 81 -15.53 19.30 12.03
CA GLN A 81 -14.40 19.08 12.92
C GLN A 81 -14.11 17.58 13.00
N ALA A 82 -12.84 17.22 12.91
CA ALA A 82 -12.42 15.84 13.13
C ALA A 82 -12.70 15.44 14.59
N PRO A 83 -13.15 14.20 14.85
CA PRO A 83 -13.35 13.73 16.21
C PRO A 83 -12.00 13.74 16.96
N VAL A 84 -12.02 14.27 18.19
CA VAL A 84 -10.85 14.29 19.06
C VAL A 84 -10.56 12.86 19.51
N ALA A 85 -9.34 12.39 19.25
CA ALA A 85 -8.91 11.07 19.70
C ALA A 85 -8.80 11.03 21.23
N ASP A 86 -9.44 10.05 21.86
CA ASP A 86 -9.29 9.79 23.29
C ASP A 86 -7.91 9.18 23.57
N ALA A 87 -6.98 10.03 24.01
CA ALA A 87 -5.61 9.63 24.32
C ALA A 87 -5.53 8.59 25.46
N GLU A 88 -6.47 8.61 26.41
CA GLU A 88 -6.51 7.62 27.48
C GLU A 88 -6.94 6.25 26.94
N LEU A 89 -7.93 6.23 26.05
CA LEU A 89 -8.37 4.99 25.39
C LEU A 89 -7.26 4.39 24.52
N VAL A 90 -6.53 5.24 23.77
CA VAL A 90 -5.36 4.81 23.00
C VAL A 90 -4.29 4.19 23.90
N ALA A 91 -4.00 4.82 25.05
CA ALA A 91 -3.03 4.30 26.01
C ALA A 91 -3.46 2.94 26.59
N LYS A 92 -4.74 2.80 26.96
CA LYS A 92 -5.31 1.53 27.47
C LYS A 92 -5.24 0.41 26.45
N VAL A 93 -5.63 0.67 25.20
CA VAL A 93 -5.54 -0.33 24.11
C VAL A 93 -4.08 -0.75 23.89
N LYS A 94 -3.14 0.20 23.94
CA LYS A 94 -1.71 -0.08 23.81
C LYS A 94 -1.17 -0.91 24.97
N GLU A 95 -1.62 -0.66 26.20
CA GLU A 95 -1.23 -1.44 27.37
C GLU A 95 -1.73 -2.89 27.29
N ILE A 96 -2.98 -3.09 26.85
CA ILE A 96 -3.59 -4.43 26.77
C ILE A 96 -3.02 -5.26 25.61
N ALA A 97 -2.87 -4.66 24.43
CA ALA A 97 -2.56 -5.39 23.20
C ALA A 97 -1.15 -5.16 22.65
N GLY A 98 -0.42 -4.13 23.11
CA GLY A 98 0.83 -3.69 22.49
C GLY A 98 1.87 -4.80 22.37
N ASP A 99 2.18 -5.47 23.48
CA ASP A 99 3.19 -6.54 23.51
C ASP A 99 2.75 -7.76 22.70
N THR A 100 1.47 -8.14 22.80
CA THR A 100 0.89 -9.26 22.06
C THR A 100 0.92 -9.01 20.55
N VAL A 101 0.57 -7.80 20.11
CA VAL A 101 0.62 -7.36 18.71
C VAL A 101 2.06 -7.33 18.21
N GLN A 102 3.00 -6.82 19.01
CA GLN A 102 4.42 -6.81 18.66
C GLN A 102 4.97 -8.23 18.49
N ALA A 103 4.62 -9.15 19.39
CA ALA A 103 4.98 -10.57 19.30
C ALA A 103 4.32 -11.24 18.09
N ALA A 104 3.06 -10.93 17.79
CA ALA A 104 2.34 -11.47 16.63
C ALA A 104 3.02 -11.10 15.31
N PHE A 105 3.53 -9.87 15.17
CA PHE A 105 4.23 -9.44 13.96
C PHE A 105 5.63 -10.07 13.77
N GLN A 106 6.18 -10.75 14.78
CA GLN A 106 7.37 -11.60 14.61
C GLN A 106 7.05 -12.96 13.96
N ILE A 107 5.77 -13.35 13.92
CA ILE A 107 5.32 -14.61 13.33
C ILE A 107 5.17 -14.46 11.81
N ARG A 108 5.98 -15.23 11.08
CA ARG A 108 6.00 -15.20 9.60
C ARG A 108 4.77 -15.84 8.97
N GLU A 109 4.32 -16.95 9.56
CA GLU A 109 3.19 -17.74 9.04
C GLU A 109 1.87 -16.94 9.22
N LYS A 110 1.09 -16.83 8.13
CA LYS A 110 -0.05 -15.89 8.06
C LYS A 110 -1.20 -16.34 8.97
N GLN A 111 -1.48 -17.64 9.05
CA GLN A 111 -2.59 -18.18 9.84
C GLN A 111 -2.31 -18.02 11.34
N ALA A 112 -1.12 -18.40 11.80
CA ALA A 112 -0.66 -18.27 13.17
C ALA A 112 -0.57 -16.81 13.60
N ARG A 113 -0.08 -15.92 12.73
CA ARG A 113 -0.12 -14.46 12.98
C ARG A 113 -1.54 -13.96 13.12
N GLY A 114 -2.43 -14.34 12.20
CA GLY A 114 -3.84 -13.94 12.24
C GLY A 114 -4.54 -14.42 13.51
N ALA A 115 -4.25 -15.64 13.97
CA ALA A 115 -4.77 -16.18 15.22
C ALA A 115 -4.29 -15.38 16.44
N LYS A 116 -2.99 -15.02 16.49
CA LYS A 116 -2.43 -14.21 17.58
C LYS A 116 -2.96 -12.78 17.62
N ILE A 117 -3.19 -12.17 16.45
CA ILE A 117 -3.84 -10.87 16.35
C ILE A 117 -5.30 -10.96 16.82
N ALA A 118 -6.01 -12.03 16.45
CA ALA A 118 -7.39 -12.25 16.91
C ALA A 118 -7.46 -12.47 18.43
N GLU A 119 -6.47 -13.14 19.02
CA GLU A 119 -6.33 -13.27 20.48
C GLU A 119 -6.12 -11.90 21.15
N ALA A 120 -5.23 -11.07 20.60
CA ALA A 120 -5.02 -9.70 21.09
C ALA A 120 -6.29 -8.84 20.99
N TRP A 121 -7.01 -8.95 19.86
CA TRP A 121 -8.30 -8.27 19.68
C TRP A 121 -9.34 -8.75 20.69
N SER A 122 -9.46 -10.06 20.90
CA SER A 122 -10.41 -10.64 21.86
C SER A 122 -10.13 -10.15 23.29
N ALA A 123 -8.86 -9.95 23.66
CA ALA A 123 -8.50 -9.39 24.97
C ALA A 123 -8.94 -7.93 25.11
N VAL A 124 -8.78 -7.12 24.06
CA VAL A 124 -9.23 -5.72 24.03
C VAL A 124 -10.75 -5.62 24.07
N GLU A 125 -11.44 -6.46 23.28
CA GLU A 125 -12.90 -6.54 23.27
C GLU A 125 -13.44 -6.92 24.65
N THR A 126 -12.87 -7.93 25.30
CA THR A 126 -13.29 -8.35 26.65
C THR A 126 -13.06 -7.25 27.71
N ALA A 127 -11.99 -6.47 27.57
CA ALA A 127 -11.62 -5.45 28.56
C ALA A 127 -12.38 -4.12 28.39
N LEU A 128 -12.73 -3.75 27.16
CA LEU A 128 -13.23 -2.41 26.83
C LEU A 128 -14.65 -2.38 26.24
N ILE A 129 -15.19 -3.51 25.78
CA ILE A 129 -16.54 -3.59 25.21
C ILE A 129 -17.44 -4.36 26.18
N THR A 130 -18.31 -3.64 26.87
CA THR A 130 -19.37 -4.18 27.73
C THR A 130 -20.74 -4.09 27.05
N GLU A 131 -21.77 -4.76 27.59
CA GLU A 131 -23.13 -4.75 27.00
C GLU A 131 -23.74 -3.33 26.88
N ASP A 132 -23.29 -2.38 27.70
CA ASP A 132 -23.72 -0.98 27.67
C ASP A 132 -22.91 -0.10 26.69
N THR A 133 -21.96 -0.68 25.96
CA THR A 133 -21.08 0.08 25.06
C THR A 133 -21.78 0.35 23.73
N ASP A 134 -21.92 1.64 23.38
CA ASP A 134 -22.47 2.04 22.09
C ASP A 134 -21.63 1.51 20.92
N THR A 135 -22.33 1.14 19.84
CA THR A 135 -21.76 0.69 18.58
C THR A 135 -20.71 1.64 18.00
N LEU A 136 -20.88 2.96 18.20
CA LEU A 136 -19.92 3.97 17.76
C LEU A 136 -18.59 3.85 18.53
N LYS A 137 -18.66 3.66 19.85
CA LYS A 137 -17.46 3.47 20.71
C LYS A 137 -16.74 2.16 20.39
N ALA A 138 -17.49 1.08 20.13
CA ALA A 138 -16.88 -0.17 19.69
C ALA A 138 -16.11 -0.02 18.36
N ASN A 139 -16.65 0.75 17.42
CA ASN A 139 -15.96 1.06 16.16
C ASN A 139 -14.73 1.95 16.37
N GLU A 140 -14.77 2.90 17.31
CA GLU A 140 -13.62 3.72 17.69
C GLU A 140 -12.48 2.86 18.26
N ILE A 141 -12.79 1.98 19.22
CA ILE A 141 -11.81 1.03 19.80
C ILE A 141 -11.18 0.17 18.71
N LYS A 142 -11.99 -0.33 17.76
CA LYS A 142 -11.51 -1.09 16.61
C LYS A 142 -10.60 -0.27 15.70
N GLY A 143 -10.91 1.01 15.50
CA GLY A 143 -10.07 1.96 14.77
C GLY A 143 -8.72 2.14 15.45
N ILE A 144 -8.72 2.37 16.76
CA ILE A 144 -7.51 2.52 17.60
C ILE A 144 -6.64 1.26 17.53
N PHE A 145 -7.24 0.07 17.65
CA PHE A 145 -6.51 -1.19 17.56
C PHE A 145 -5.84 -1.37 16.18
N LYS A 146 -6.55 -1.06 15.09
CA LYS A 146 -5.97 -1.08 13.74
C LYS A 146 -4.85 -0.05 13.55
N GLN A 147 -4.98 1.12 14.18
CA GLN A 147 -3.92 2.13 14.16
C GLN A 147 -2.68 1.62 14.90
N LEU A 148 -2.85 0.98 16.07
CA LEU A 148 -1.77 0.34 16.81
C LEU A 148 -1.04 -0.72 15.95
N GLU A 149 -1.78 -1.58 15.24
CA GLU A 149 -1.18 -2.54 14.30
C GLU A 149 -0.32 -1.84 13.25
N ALA A 150 -0.85 -0.77 12.65
CA ALA A 150 -0.16 -0.03 11.61
C ALA A 150 1.09 0.68 12.15
N ASP A 151 1.04 1.22 13.36
CA ASP A 151 2.15 1.90 14.01
C ASP A 151 3.27 0.92 14.40
N VAL A 152 2.94 -0.27 14.90
CA VAL A 152 3.93 -1.32 15.19
C VAL A 152 4.66 -1.76 13.92
N VAL A 153 3.92 -1.98 12.82
CA VAL A 153 4.54 -2.39 11.54
C VAL A 153 5.41 -1.28 10.96
N ARG A 154 4.93 -0.03 10.96
CA ARG A 154 5.71 1.13 10.48
C ARG A 154 6.95 1.35 11.34
N GLY A 155 6.81 1.29 12.66
CA GLY A 155 7.93 1.43 13.61
C GLY A 155 9.03 0.40 13.36
N GLN A 156 8.68 -0.87 13.21
CA GLN A 156 9.65 -1.94 12.91
C GLN A 156 10.42 -1.67 11.60
N ILE A 157 9.73 -1.18 10.56
CA ILE A 157 10.33 -0.84 9.28
C ILE A 157 11.30 0.34 9.40
N LEU A 158 10.93 1.38 10.16
CA LEU A 158 11.75 2.57 10.39
C LEU A 158 12.98 2.25 11.27
N GLU A 159 12.86 1.33 12.22
CA GLU A 159 13.96 0.82 13.05
C GLU A 159 14.91 -0.13 12.30
N GLY A 160 14.63 -0.44 11.03
CA GLY A 160 15.45 -1.34 10.21
C GLY A 160 15.29 -2.83 10.54
N LYS A 161 14.25 -3.22 11.28
CA LYS A 161 13.93 -4.63 11.50
C LYS A 161 13.41 -5.28 10.21
N PRO A 162 13.58 -6.60 10.03
CA PRO A 162 13.01 -7.30 8.89
C PRO A 162 11.49 -7.12 8.81
N ARG A 163 10.95 -7.04 7.59
CA ARG A 163 9.51 -7.02 7.34
C ARG A 163 8.85 -8.29 7.86
N ILE A 164 7.52 -8.27 7.97
CA ILE A 164 6.68 -9.38 8.49
C ILE A 164 6.96 -10.74 7.79
N ASP A 165 7.35 -10.72 6.51
CA ASP A 165 7.69 -11.93 5.75
C ASP A 165 9.18 -12.33 5.83
N GLY A 166 9.98 -11.62 6.64
CA GLY A 166 11.42 -11.84 6.84
C GLY A 166 12.31 -11.12 5.82
N THR A 167 11.73 -10.31 4.94
CA THR A 167 12.45 -9.57 3.89
C THR A 167 13.10 -8.31 4.48
N ALA A 168 14.32 -7.98 4.07
CA ALA A 168 14.93 -6.70 4.44
C ALA A 168 14.23 -5.54 3.69
N THR A 169 14.13 -4.38 4.32
CA THR A 169 13.87 -3.15 3.58
C THR A 169 15.07 -2.87 2.66
N PRO A 170 14.85 -2.45 1.40
CA PRO A 170 15.95 -2.00 0.58
C PRO A 170 16.51 -0.72 1.21
N ALA A 171 17.69 -0.79 1.83
CA ALA A 171 18.53 0.38 1.93
C ALA A 171 18.89 0.83 0.50
N PRO A 172 19.21 2.11 0.24
CA PRO A 172 19.41 2.65 -1.12
C PRO A 172 20.48 1.95 -1.98
N CYS A 173 21.19 0.95 -1.44
CA CYS A 173 22.20 0.15 -2.15
C CYS A 173 22.27 -1.33 -1.72
N ALA A 174 21.27 -1.87 -1.03
CA ALA A 174 21.28 -3.27 -0.60
C ALA A 174 20.63 -4.20 -1.63
N ARG A 175 21.21 -5.40 -1.83
CA ARG A 175 20.71 -6.46 -2.71
C ARG A 175 19.23 -6.74 -2.41
N LEU A 176 18.36 -6.32 -3.32
CA LEU A 176 16.90 -6.46 -3.22
C LEU A 176 16.52 -7.93 -3.00
N THR A 177 15.83 -8.20 -1.89
CA THR A 177 15.26 -9.52 -1.63
C THR A 177 13.81 -9.53 -2.13
N PHE A 178 13.59 -10.10 -3.32
CA PHE A 178 12.26 -10.28 -3.88
C PHE A 178 11.64 -11.61 -3.43
N LYS A 179 10.31 -11.67 -3.33
CA LYS A 179 9.61 -12.94 -3.14
C LYS A 179 9.96 -13.89 -4.29
N PRO A 180 10.26 -15.16 -4.01
CA PRO A 180 10.59 -16.13 -5.05
C PRO A 180 9.41 -16.28 -6.01
N MET A 181 9.71 -16.31 -7.31
CA MET A 181 8.71 -16.45 -8.37
C MET A 181 8.76 -17.87 -8.94
N CYS A 182 7.63 -18.56 -9.02
CA CYS A 182 7.49 -19.82 -9.73
C CYS A 182 6.74 -19.57 -11.03
N CYS A 183 7.47 -19.58 -12.14
CA CYS A 183 6.90 -19.51 -13.48
C CYS A 183 6.73 -20.93 -14.01
N ARG A 184 5.48 -21.40 -14.13
CA ARG A 184 5.18 -22.69 -14.76
C ARG A 184 4.41 -22.46 -16.06
N ALA A 185 5.01 -22.84 -17.17
CA ALA A 185 4.33 -22.94 -18.47
C ALA A 185 3.81 -24.38 -18.63
N ARG A 186 2.50 -24.52 -18.95
CA ARG A 186 1.70 -25.75 -19.14
C ARG A 186 1.24 -26.53 -17.90
N THR A 187 -0.08 -26.51 -17.69
CA THR A 187 -0.97 -27.66 -17.36
C THR A 187 -2.44 -27.22 -17.56
N ALA A 188 -2.80 -26.70 -18.73
CA ALA A 188 -4.20 -26.36 -19.04
C ALA A 188 -4.73 -27.30 -20.13
N PRO A 189 -5.99 -27.75 -20.04
CA PRO A 189 -6.65 -28.59 -21.05
C PRO A 189 -6.67 -27.90 -22.44
N PRO A 190 -6.94 -28.65 -23.54
CA PRO A 190 -6.72 -28.21 -24.92
C PRO A 190 -7.48 -26.95 -25.39
N CYS A 191 -8.35 -26.37 -24.56
CA CYS A 191 -9.13 -25.16 -24.88
C CYS A 191 -8.32 -23.84 -24.84
N SER A 192 -7.00 -23.87 -24.64
CA SER A 192 -6.17 -22.64 -24.60
C SER A 192 -4.95 -22.73 -25.51
N HIS A 193 -4.77 -21.74 -26.40
CA HIS A 193 -3.59 -21.63 -27.26
C HIS A 193 -2.30 -21.45 -26.44
N ALA A 194 -2.40 -20.83 -25.26
CA ALA A 194 -1.35 -20.80 -24.25
C ALA A 194 -1.93 -20.54 -22.85
N ALA A 195 -1.41 -21.23 -21.84
CA ALA A 195 -1.71 -20.96 -20.43
C ALA A 195 -0.41 -20.77 -19.63
N LYS A 196 -0.30 -19.63 -18.94
CA LYS A 196 0.80 -19.32 -18.02
C LYS A 196 0.25 -19.14 -16.62
N ARG A 197 0.75 -19.91 -15.65
CA ARG A 197 0.50 -19.67 -14.23
C ARG A 197 1.77 -19.06 -13.63
N ARG A 198 1.70 -17.77 -13.30
CA ARG A 198 2.70 -17.12 -12.46
C ARG A 198 2.16 -17.10 -11.04
N HIS A 199 2.90 -17.72 -10.13
CA HIS A 199 2.60 -17.66 -8.71
C HIS A 199 3.87 -17.20 -8.00
N LEU A 200 3.73 -16.35 -7.00
CA LEU A 200 4.79 -16.14 -6.01
C LEU A 200 4.60 -17.22 -4.93
N PRO A 201 5.26 -18.39 -5.03
CA PRO A 201 5.14 -19.43 -4.02
C PRO A 201 5.66 -18.94 -2.67
N LEU A 202 5.07 -19.47 -1.60
CA LEU A 202 5.63 -19.35 -0.26
C LEU A 202 7.03 -20.02 -0.21
N PRO A 203 7.93 -19.52 0.65
CA PRO A 203 9.27 -20.09 0.81
C PRO A 203 9.21 -21.59 1.12
N ARG A 204 10.19 -22.36 0.62
CA ARG A 204 10.23 -23.83 0.72
C ARG A 204 10.13 -24.37 2.15
N SER A 205 10.45 -23.56 3.17
CA SER A 205 10.35 -23.93 4.59
C SER A 205 8.91 -24.15 5.09
N ALA A 206 7.88 -23.77 4.31
CA ALA A 206 6.48 -23.92 4.68
C ALA A 206 5.76 -25.08 3.95
N ARG A 207 6.48 -25.95 3.23
CA ARG A 207 5.87 -27.16 2.65
C ARG A 207 5.94 -28.30 3.69
N PRO A 208 4.81 -28.89 4.11
CA PRO A 208 4.87 -30.13 4.88
C PRO A 208 5.61 -31.17 4.05
N ALA A 209 6.63 -31.80 4.64
CA ALA A 209 7.32 -32.91 4.03
C ALA A 209 6.31 -34.04 3.82
N THR A 210 5.86 -34.25 2.58
CA THR A 210 5.12 -35.46 2.23
C THR A 210 6.09 -36.62 2.37
N SER A 211 6.08 -37.27 3.54
CA SER A 211 6.68 -38.58 3.73
C SER A 211 6.03 -39.52 2.72
N LYS A 212 6.79 -39.94 1.70
CA LYS A 212 6.40 -41.10 0.91
C LYS A 212 6.46 -42.30 1.86
N SER A 213 5.32 -42.68 2.42
CA SER A 213 5.14 -44.01 2.99
C SER A 213 5.16 -44.99 1.82
N SER A 214 6.30 -45.62 1.61
CA SER A 214 6.39 -46.88 0.88
C SER A 214 5.61 -47.94 1.67
N MET A 215 4.58 -48.53 1.05
CA MET A 215 3.97 -49.79 1.47
C MET A 215 3.31 -50.44 0.25
N PRO A 216 3.22 -51.78 0.24
CA PRO A 216 4.28 -52.74 -0.07
C PRO A 216 4.31 -53.12 -1.56
#